data_AF-A0A1F7Y016-F1
#
_entry.id   AF-A0A1F7Y016-F1
#
_cell.length_a   1.000
_cell.length_b   1.000
_cell.length_c   1.000
_cell.angle_alpha   90.00
_cell.angle_beta   90.00
_cell.angle_gamma   90.00
#
_symmetry.space_group_name_H-M   'P 1'
#
loop_
_entity.id
_entity.type
_entity.pdbx_description
1 polymer ?
#
loop_
_entity_poly.entity_id
_entity_poly.type
_entity_poly.pdbx_seq_one_letter_code
_entity_poly.pdbx_strand_id
1 'polypeptide(L)'
;MIFPRANSYIQGLDINNADQLDKVVKKLLEDKVAYERPSQALRRRFVRGALTVDGVDRGGRKTKIKRAGTNGKYKYFIEGIDGSWNEPDERIWVVAMYALWQTSK
;
A
#
# COMPACT_ATOMS: atom_id res chain seq x y z
N MET A 1 10.70 -10.78 -5.08
CA MET A 1 9.60 -10.41 -4.16
C MET A 1 8.34 -10.91 -4.81
N ILE A 2 7.50 -11.66 -4.10
CA ILE A 2 6.42 -12.42 -4.75
C ILE A 2 5.09 -11.94 -4.17
N PHE A 3 4.28 -11.32 -5.03
CA PHE A 3 2.91 -10.88 -4.78
C PHE A 3 2.02 -11.48 -5.86
N PRO A 4 1.73 -12.79 -5.78
CA PRO A 4 1.10 -13.52 -6.87
C PRO A 4 -0.30 -12.99 -7.20
N ARG A 5 -1.08 -12.57 -6.20
CA ARG A 5 -2.45 -12.08 -6.43
C ARG A 5 -2.44 -10.72 -7.08
N ALA A 6 -1.64 -9.78 -6.57
CA ALA A 6 -1.48 -8.46 -7.18
C ALA A 6 -0.90 -8.56 -8.60
N ASN A 7 0.09 -9.43 -8.82
CA ASN A 7 0.66 -9.62 -10.16
C ASN A 7 -0.38 -10.15 -11.16
N SER A 8 -1.14 -11.19 -10.78
CA SER A 8 -2.21 -11.72 -11.63
C SER A 8 -3.28 -10.68 -11.92
N TYR A 9 -3.67 -9.87 -10.92
CA TYR A 9 -4.63 -8.78 -11.10
C TYR A 9 -4.11 -7.71 -12.08
N ILE A 10 -2.88 -7.22 -11.88
CA ILE A 10 -2.27 -6.18 -12.73
C ILE A 10 -2.07 -6.65 -14.16
N GLN A 11 -1.73 -7.92 -14.38
CA GLN A 11 -1.60 -8.50 -15.73
C GLN A 11 -2.90 -8.51 -16.52
N GLY A 12 -4.05 -8.54 -15.84
CA GLY A 12 -5.38 -8.49 -16.46
C GLY A 12 -5.88 -7.09 -16.79
N LEU A 13 -5.14 -6.03 -16.44
CA LEU A 13 -5.56 -4.65 -16.65
C LEU A 13 -4.92 -4.01 -17.88
N ASP A 14 -5.68 -3.18 -18.59
CA ASP A 14 -5.09 -2.14 -19.43
C ASP A 14 -4.53 -1.03 -18.55
N ILE A 15 -3.22 -1.09 -18.30
CA ILE A 15 -2.54 -0.18 -17.39
C ILE A 15 -2.64 1.29 -17.83
N ASN A 16 -2.81 1.58 -19.12
CA ASN A 16 -2.83 2.96 -19.60
C ASN A 16 -4.08 3.69 -19.10
N ASN A 17 -5.19 2.97 -19.01
CA ASN A 17 -6.49 3.46 -18.54
C ASN A 17 -6.79 3.10 -17.07
N ALA A 18 -5.87 2.39 -16.40
CA ALA A 18 -6.05 1.99 -15.01
C ALA A 18 -5.90 3.14 -14.00
N ASP A 19 -6.38 2.90 -12.78
CA ASP A 19 -6.25 3.79 -11.63
C ASP A 19 -4.78 4.08 -11.30
N GLN A 20 -4.51 5.24 -10.68
CA GLN A 20 -3.15 5.62 -10.29
C GLN A 20 -2.53 4.62 -9.31
N LEU A 21 -3.32 4.04 -8.41
CA LEU A 21 -2.85 3.03 -7.48
C LEU A 21 -2.37 1.77 -8.23
N ASP A 22 -3.07 1.35 -9.27
CA ASP A 22 -2.69 0.18 -10.09
C ASP A 22 -1.39 0.44 -10.85
N LYS A 23 -1.24 1.64 -11.41
CA LYS A 23 0.01 2.10 -12.05
C LYS A 23 1.18 2.07 -11.08
N VAL A 24 0.98 2.51 -9.83
CA VAL A 24 1.99 2.42 -8.78
C VAL A 24 2.29 0.95 -8.46
N VAL A 25 1.29 0.11 -8.23
CA VAL A 25 1.50 -1.32 -7.94
C VAL A 25 2.28 -2.01 -9.05
N LYS A 26 1.96 -1.77 -10.33
CA LYS A 26 2.73 -2.30 -11.45
C LYS A 26 4.20 -1.93 -11.34
N LYS A 27 4.51 -0.65 -11.11
CA LYS A 27 5.88 -0.18 -10.90
C LYS A 27 6.57 -0.89 -9.73
N LEU A 28 5.85 -1.09 -8.62
CA LEU A 28 6.39 -1.76 -7.43
C LEU A 28 6.63 -3.26 -7.64
N LEU A 29 5.84 -3.92 -8.50
CA LEU A 29 6.04 -5.31 -8.89
C LEU A 29 7.28 -5.49 -9.77
N GLU A 30 7.51 -4.55 -10.68
CA GLU A 30 8.59 -4.61 -11.68
C GLU A 30 9.94 -4.14 -11.13
N ASP A 31 9.94 -3.16 -10.21
CA ASP A 31 11.15 -2.57 -9.61
C ASP A 31 11.21 -2.80 -8.10
N LYS A 32 12.12 -3.69 -7.70
CA LYS A 32 12.40 -3.99 -6.28
C LYS A 32 12.83 -2.76 -5.49
N VAL A 33 13.64 -1.87 -6.07
CA VAL A 33 14.10 -0.65 -5.39
C VAL A 33 12.94 0.32 -5.23
N ALA A 34 12.08 0.44 -6.24
CA ALA A 34 10.86 1.24 -6.15
C ALA A 34 9.92 0.76 -5.05
N TYR A 35 9.85 -0.56 -4.76
CA TYR A 35 9.10 -1.08 -3.62
C TYR A 35 9.79 -0.86 -2.27
N GLU A 36 11.10 -1.17 -2.17
CA GLU A 36 11.79 -1.17 -0.87
C GLU A 36 11.82 0.23 -0.26
N ARG A 37 11.99 1.27 -1.07
CA ARG A 37 12.01 2.67 -0.60
C ARG A 37 10.75 3.07 0.20
N PRO A 38 9.53 3.02 -0.37
CA PRO A 38 8.29 3.33 0.35
C PRO A 38 7.99 2.29 1.44
N SER A 39 8.29 1.00 1.24
CA SER A 39 8.08 -0.04 2.26
C SER A 39 8.85 0.24 3.54
N GLN A 40 10.14 0.59 3.43
CA GLN A 40 10.97 0.93 4.58
C GLN A 40 10.58 2.28 5.18
N ALA A 41 10.24 3.27 4.35
CA ALA A 41 9.76 4.56 4.83
C ALA A 41 8.48 4.43 5.65
N LEU A 42 7.50 3.67 5.16
CA LEU A 42 6.27 3.33 5.88
C LEU A 42 6.57 2.62 7.20
N ARG A 43 7.43 1.59 7.16
CA ARG A 43 7.84 0.86 8.37
C ARG A 43 8.43 1.80 9.43
N ARG A 44 9.29 2.74 9.02
CA ARG A 44 9.93 3.71 9.92
C ARG A 44 8.93 4.65 10.59
N ARG A 45 7.81 5.01 9.95
CA ARG A 45 6.76 5.82 10.58
C ARG A 45 6.22 5.14 11.84
N PHE A 46 5.85 3.86 11.73
CA PHE A 46 5.33 3.08 12.86
C PHE A 46 6.40 2.77 13.91
N VAL A 47 7.65 2.51 13.49
CA VAL A 47 8.77 2.33 14.45
C VAL A 47 9.00 3.59 15.28
N ARG A 48 8.73 4.77 14.72
CA ARG A 48 8.82 6.06 15.43
C ARG A 48 7.56 6.43 16.22
N GLY A 49 6.61 5.50 16.40
CA GLY A 49 5.44 5.69 17.25
C GLY A 49 4.20 6.25 16.56
N ALA A 50 4.17 6.34 15.22
CA ALA A 50 2.93 6.71 14.53
C ALA A 50 1.85 5.65 14.75
N LEU A 51 0.66 6.07 15.20
CA LEU A 51 -0.52 5.19 15.32
C LEU A 51 -1.15 4.91 13.95
N THR A 52 -1.26 5.96 13.14
CA THR A 52 -1.72 5.91 11.76
C THR A 52 -0.77 6.68 10.85
N VAL A 53 -0.75 6.31 9.58
CA VAL A 53 -0.01 6.99 8.51
C VAL A 53 -0.98 7.21 7.37
N ASP A 54 -0.95 8.38 6.74
CA ASP A 54 -1.82 8.66 5.61
C ASP A 54 -1.44 7.83 4.38
N GLY A 55 -2.44 7.51 3.57
CA GLY A 55 -2.32 6.86 2.27
C GLY A 55 -3.34 7.42 1.29
N VAL A 56 -3.23 7.02 0.03
CA VAL A 56 -4.23 7.29 -1.01
C VAL A 56 -4.73 5.95 -1.55
N ASP A 57 -6.03 5.71 -1.51
CA ASP A 57 -6.66 4.49 -2.04
C ASP A 57 -7.17 4.67 -3.48
N ARG A 58 -7.90 3.67 -3.98
CA ARG A 58 -8.49 3.70 -5.34
C ARG A 58 -9.44 4.88 -5.48
N GLY A 59 -9.41 5.55 -6.63
CA GLY A 59 -10.19 6.76 -6.86
C GLY A 59 -9.58 8.01 -6.22
N GLY A 60 -8.36 7.94 -5.68
CA GLY A 60 -7.63 9.10 -5.19
C GLY A 60 -8.06 9.62 -3.82
N ARG A 61 -8.83 8.84 -3.05
CA ARG A 61 -9.31 9.27 -1.74
C ARG A 61 -8.20 9.11 -0.69
N LYS A 62 -8.15 10.06 0.25
CA LYS A 62 -7.26 9.97 1.41
C LYS A 62 -7.79 8.89 2.36
N THR A 63 -6.91 7.98 2.74
CA THR A 63 -7.18 6.92 3.73
C THR A 63 -6.09 6.91 4.80
N LYS A 64 -6.31 6.14 5.86
CA LYS A 64 -5.32 5.88 6.89
C LYS A 64 -4.84 4.43 6.83
N ILE A 65 -3.57 4.27 7.12
CA ILE A 65 -2.87 3.00 7.28
C ILE A 65 -2.53 2.86 8.76
N LYS A 66 -2.85 1.71 9.37
CA LYS A 66 -2.34 1.34 10.70
C LYS A 66 -1.51 0.07 10.62
N ARG A 67 -0.62 -0.12 11.60
CA ARG A 67 0.16 -1.34 11.77
C ARG A 67 -0.10 -1.91 13.15
N ALA A 68 -0.54 -3.16 13.23
CA ALA A 68 -0.74 -3.87 14.50
C ALA A 68 0.22 -5.06 14.59
N GLY A 69 0.78 -5.27 15.78
CA GLY A 69 1.61 -6.43 16.09
C GLY A 69 0.79 -7.47 16.87
N THR A 70 0.77 -8.71 16.40
CA THR A 70 0.20 -9.85 17.14
C THR A 70 1.23 -10.97 17.14
N ASN A 71 1.63 -11.43 18.32
CA ASN A 71 2.60 -12.53 18.50
C ASN A 71 3.89 -12.36 17.65
N GLY A 72 4.47 -11.15 17.67
CA GLY A 72 5.69 -10.83 16.92
C GLY A 72 5.51 -10.67 15.40
N LYS A 73 4.31 -10.88 14.87
CA LYS A 73 3.96 -10.64 13.46
C LYS A 73 3.26 -9.29 13.31
N TYR A 74 3.70 -8.49 12.36
CA TYR A 74 3.08 -7.21 12.06
C TYR A 74 2.16 -7.32 10.83
N LYS A 75 0.93 -6.86 10.99
CA LYS A 75 -0.07 -6.72 9.94
C LYS A 75 -0.36 -5.25 9.68
N TYR A 76 -0.76 -4.95 8.46
CA TYR A 76 -1.17 -3.61 8.05
C TYR A 76 -2.66 -3.62 7.74
N PHE A 77 -3.34 -2.53 8.10
CA PHE A 77 -4.75 -2.36 7.85
C PHE A 77 -5.01 -0.99 7.23
N ILE A 78 -6.04 -0.92 6.40
CA ILE A 78 -6.51 0.28 5.71
C ILE A 78 -7.89 0.66 6.25
N GLU A 79 -8.12 1.97 6.41
CA GLU A 79 -9.42 2.51 6.82
C GLU A 79 -10.40 2.54 5.64
N GLY A 80 -11.51 1.81 5.78
CA GLY A 80 -12.65 1.81 4.87
C GLY A 80 -13.43 3.12 4.90
N ILE A 81 -14.38 3.28 3.99
CA ILE A 81 -15.27 4.46 3.95
C ILE A 81 -16.17 4.54 5.18
N ASP A 82 -16.53 3.37 5.71
CA ASP A 82 -17.33 3.18 6.92
C ASP A 82 -16.50 3.28 8.22
N GLY A 83 -15.20 3.60 8.14
CA GLY A 83 -14.29 3.60 9.29
C GLY A 83 -13.87 2.21 9.76
N SER A 84 -14.27 1.15 9.05
CA SER A 84 -13.78 -0.21 9.32
C SER A 84 -12.30 -0.35 8.98
N TRP A 85 -11.61 -1.30 9.60
CA TRP A 85 -10.21 -1.57 9.34
C TRP A 85 -10.03 -2.92 8.66
N ASN A 86 -9.54 -2.90 7.42
CA ASN A 86 -9.42 -4.07 6.58
C ASN A 86 -7.95 -4.41 6.32
N GLU A 87 -7.57 -5.69 6.48
CA GLU A 87 -6.26 -6.20 6.10
C GLU A 87 -6.27 -6.52 4.59
N PRO A 88 -5.42 -5.89 3.77
CA PRO A 88 -5.34 -6.23 2.35
C PRO A 88 -4.73 -7.63 2.17
N ASP A 89 -5.15 -8.32 1.11
CA ASP A 89 -4.62 -9.64 0.74
C ASP A 89 -3.09 -9.69 0.67
N GLU A 90 -2.48 -8.62 0.16
CA GLU A 90 -1.03 -8.51 -0.01
C GLU A 90 -0.54 -7.12 0.38
N ARG A 91 0.60 -7.10 1.07
CA ARG A 91 1.22 -5.87 1.61
C ARG A 91 1.54 -4.83 0.53
N ILE A 92 1.72 -5.23 -0.73
CA ILE A 92 2.03 -4.31 -1.82
C ILE A 92 0.97 -3.21 -1.98
N TRP A 93 -0.30 -3.51 -1.72
CA TRP A 93 -1.38 -2.51 -1.77
C TRP A 93 -1.16 -1.40 -0.75
N VAL A 94 -0.80 -1.75 0.48
CA VAL A 94 -0.51 -0.77 1.54
C VAL A 94 0.70 0.09 1.16
N VAL A 95 1.75 -0.54 0.63
CA VAL A 95 2.96 0.17 0.21
C VAL A 95 2.67 1.11 -0.96
N ALA A 96 1.84 0.69 -1.91
CA ALA A 96 1.42 1.51 -3.04
C ALA A 96 0.55 2.69 -2.59
N MET A 97 -0.40 2.50 -1.67
CA MET A 97 -1.21 3.59 -1.11
C MET A 97 -0.34 4.65 -0.41
N TYR A 98 0.67 4.20 0.34
CA TYR A 98 1.63 5.11 0.96
C TYR A 98 2.51 5.80 -0.08
N ALA A 99 3.03 5.08 -1.08
CA ALA A 99 3.87 5.65 -2.13
C ALA A 99 3.12 6.71 -2.94
N LEU A 100 1.86 6.45 -3.29
CA LEU A 100 1.00 7.38 -4.00
C LEU A 100 0.72 8.63 -3.16
N TRP A 101 0.48 8.48 -1.86
CA TRP A 101 0.37 9.62 -0.95
C TRP A 101 1.65 10.46 -0.91
N GLN A 102 2.83 9.82 -0.86
CA GLN A 102 4.10 10.54 -0.85
C GLN A 102 4.31 11.40 -2.11
N THR A 103 3.77 10.98 -3.26
CA THR A 103 3.82 11.75 -4.52
C THR A 103 2.75 12.84 -4.63
N SER A 104 1.70 12.78 -3.80
CA SER A 104 0.61 13.77 -3.78
C SER A 104 0.90 14.98 -2.89
N LYS A 105 2.07 15.03 -2.26
CA LYS A 105 2.54 16.16 -1.44
C LYS A 105 3.33 17.15 -2.28
#